data_AF-A0A418B741-F1
#
_entry.id   AF-A0A418B741-F1
#
_cell.length_a   1.000
_cell.length_b   1.000
_cell.length_c   1.000
_cell.angle_alpha   90.00
_cell.angle_beta   90.00
_cell.angle_gamma   90.00
#
_symmetry.space_group_name_H-M   'P 1'
#
loop_
_entity.id
_entity.type
_entity.pdbx_description
1 polymer ?
#
loop_
_entity_poly.entity_id
_entity_poly.type
_entity_poly.pdbx_seq_one_letter_code
_entity_poly.pdbx_strand_id
1 'polypeptide(L)'
;MHHLRRLELTSLADVTAVDLLFGALPGSTITELVLEGVNEMHYRHDREQILSDVAVHGMSSWLERSAKPTTLCLDKLVFQCALPVAERFMRALQESMLTSIQLHHCRHQMALAFPPTLVHLALSDTRSSAESEQRVIDALGDPASQLRTLDLSWYSMSSRTLSLLATSIPSSTLILLDVSYTCLLDRGAVALASSLPHTCLQDVHLGYNEITNVGGEMLATALKDAPTLRKLHLQGNFLGESGMAALVQVATTRPEPVEWVDLTNNDKFFFTALVRVHAMYRRLSQQYSSTCVVLLDKCDLPQHR
;
A
#
# COMPACT_ATOMS: atom_id res chain seq x y z
N MET A 1 28.89 -11.05 -22.01
CA MET A 1 28.13 -9.83 -21.68
C MET A 1 27.39 -10.11 -20.39
N HIS A 2 27.65 -9.33 -19.34
CA HIS A 2 27.03 -9.54 -18.03
C HIS A 2 25.51 -9.60 -18.17
N HIS A 3 24.89 -10.64 -17.60
CA HIS A 3 23.44 -10.85 -17.59
C HIS A 3 22.77 -9.73 -16.79
N LEU A 4 22.47 -8.62 -17.44
CA LEU A 4 21.74 -7.51 -16.83
C LEU A 4 20.36 -8.05 -16.43
N ARG A 5 20.10 -8.14 -15.13
CA ARG A 5 18.82 -8.63 -14.58
C ARG A 5 17.85 -7.49 -14.27
N ARG A 6 18.38 -6.30 -14.00
CA ARG A 6 17.62 -5.07 -13.74
C ARG A 6 17.91 -4.06 -14.82
N LEU A 7 16.87 -3.51 -15.42
CA LEU A 7 16.94 -2.32 -16.26
C LEU A 7 16.23 -1.21 -15.53
N GLU A 8 16.97 -0.15 -15.22
CA GLU A 8 16.48 1.02 -14.52
C GLU A 8 16.70 2.25 -15.40
N LEU A 9 15.61 2.91 -15.75
CA LEU A 9 15.63 4.12 -16.56
C LEU A 9 15.03 5.26 -15.74
N THR A 10 15.91 6.14 -15.26
CA THR A 10 15.53 7.35 -14.51
C THR A 10 15.45 8.53 -15.46
N SER A 11 14.40 9.34 -15.39
CA SER A 11 14.25 10.57 -16.17
C SER A 11 14.25 10.29 -17.68
N LEU A 12 13.18 9.65 -18.17
CA LEU A 12 12.94 9.24 -19.57
C LEU A 12 12.78 10.42 -20.57
N ALA A 13 13.63 11.44 -20.52
CA ALA A 13 13.48 12.68 -21.30
C ALA A 13 13.68 12.49 -22.82
N ASP A 14 14.43 11.46 -23.25
CA ASP A 14 14.63 11.13 -24.67
C ASP A 14 13.77 9.94 -25.11
N VAL A 15 12.59 10.24 -25.64
CA VAL A 15 11.60 9.25 -26.10
C VAL A 15 12.18 8.30 -27.16
N THR A 16 13.10 8.78 -28.00
CA THR A 16 13.68 7.98 -29.10
C THR A 16 14.61 6.88 -28.59
N ALA A 17 15.46 7.23 -27.62
CA ALA A 17 16.35 6.26 -26.96
C ALA A 17 15.53 5.21 -26.20
N VAL A 18 14.42 5.63 -25.58
CA VAL A 18 13.51 4.78 -24.83
C VAL A 18 12.79 3.78 -25.75
N ASP A 19 12.26 4.22 -26.88
CA ASP A 19 11.60 3.35 -27.86
C ASP A 19 12.55 2.28 -28.44
N LEU A 20 13.81 2.65 -28.73
CA LEU A 20 14.85 1.71 -29.19
C LEU A 20 15.16 0.64 -28.12
N LEU A 21 15.25 1.05 -26.85
CA LEU A 21 15.44 0.12 -25.73
C LEU A 21 14.26 -0.85 -25.59
N PHE A 22 13.04 -0.36 -25.70
CA PHE A 22 11.84 -1.20 -25.64
C PHE A 22 11.71 -2.17 -26.82
N GLY A 23 12.24 -1.82 -27.99
CA GLY A 23 12.36 -2.76 -29.11
C GLY A 23 13.31 -3.94 -28.82
N ALA A 24 14.35 -3.74 -28.00
CA ALA A 24 15.32 -4.78 -27.64
C ALA A 24 14.93 -5.59 -26.39
N LEU A 25 14.08 -5.05 -25.52
CA LEU A 25 13.64 -5.65 -24.25
C LEU A 25 13.14 -7.11 -24.38
N PRO A 26 12.35 -7.50 -25.41
CA PRO A 26 11.82 -8.86 -25.53
C PRO A 26 12.88 -9.94 -25.77
N GLY A 27 14.08 -9.57 -26.22
CA GLY A 27 15.22 -10.48 -26.39
C GLY A 27 16.18 -10.51 -25.20
N SER A 28 15.88 -9.76 -24.14
CA SER A 28 16.78 -9.57 -23.01
C SER A 28 16.65 -10.66 -21.94
N THR A 29 17.60 -10.69 -20.99
CA THR A 29 17.53 -11.52 -19.77
C THR A 29 17.00 -10.75 -18.56
N ILE A 30 16.39 -9.58 -18.77
CA ILE A 30 15.93 -8.68 -17.72
C ILE A 30 14.74 -9.31 -17.01
N THR A 31 14.80 -9.34 -15.68
CA THR A 31 13.75 -9.81 -14.79
C THR A 31 13.16 -8.71 -13.92
N GLU A 32 13.79 -7.54 -13.87
CA GLU A 32 13.33 -6.39 -13.11
C GLU A 32 13.37 -5.17 -14.03
N LEU A 33 12.21 -4.61 -14.33
CA LEU A 33 12.07 -3.40 -15.13
C LEU A 33 11.61 -2.27 -14.21
N VAL A 34 12.43 -1.22 -14.09
CA VAL A 34 12.14 -0.03 -13.29
C VAL A 34 12.17 1.19 -14.22
N LEU A 35 11.04 1.88 -14.32
CA LEU A 35 10.91 3.09 -15.12
C LEU A 35 10.45 4.24 -14.22
N GLU A 36 11.23 5.30 -14.15
CA GLU A 36 10.90 6.50 -13.38
C GLU A 36 10.78 7.71 -14.30
N GLY A 37 9.64 8.39 -14.22
CA GLY A 37 9.41 9.65 -14.89
C GLY A 37 10.22 10.81 -14.31
N VAL A 38 10.25 11.96 -15.01
CA VAL A 38 11.03 13.13 -14.57
C VAL A 38 10.43 13.78 -13.31
N ASN A 39 11.30 14.17 -12.37
CA ASN A 39 10.95 14.73 -11.04
C ASN A 39 10.48 16.20 -11.04
N GLU A 40 10.01 16.77 -12.15
CA GLU A 40 9.46 18.14 -12.18
C GLU A 40 8.04 18.22 -11.57
N MET A 41 7.69 17.35 -10.62
CA MET A 41 6.35 17.25 -10.02
C MET A 41 6.17 18.27 -8.89
N HIS A 42 5.96 19.55 -9.22
CA HIS A 42 5.48 20.56 -8.28
C HIS A 42 4.02 20.89 -8.58
N TYR A 43 3.11 20.23 -7.85
CA TYR A 43 1.70 20.60 -7.67
C TYR A 43 1.04 21.39 -8.83
N ARG A 44 0.33 20.64 -9.67
CA ARG A 44 -0.82 21.05 -10.53
C ARG A 44 -0.55 21.51 -11.97
N HIS A 45 0.68 21.62 -12.49
CA HIS A 45 0.88 22.09 -13.88
C HIS A 45 1.96 21.35 -14.70
N ASP A 46 2.32 20.14 -14.32
CA ASP A 46 3.53 19.50 -14.85
C ASP A 46 3.28 18.68 -16.14
N ARG A 47 4.31 18.62 -17.00
CA ARG A 47 4.29 17.82 -18.22
C ARG A 47 4.27 16.34 -17.85
N GLU A 48 3.12 15.70 -18.00
CA GLU A 48 2.96 14.27 -17.82
C GLU A 48 3.92 13.49 -18.74
N GLN A 49 4.60 12.49 -18.18
CA GLN A 49 5.40 11.57 -18.97
C GLN A 49 4.51 10.49 -19.58
N ILE A 50 4.14 10.71 -20.83
CA ILE A 50 3.30 9.78 -21.59
C ILE A 50 4.16 8.62 -22.10
N LEU A 51 3.74 7.39 -21.79
CA LEU A 51 4.30 6.19 -22.43
C LEU A 51 3.73 6.04 -23.84
N SER A 52 4.62 5.97 -24.83
CA SER A 52 4.27 5.74 -26.24
C SER A 52 3.67 4.34 -26.46
N ASP A 53 2.92 4.17 -27.54
CA ASP A 53 2.46 2.84 -27.97
C ASP A 53 3.63 1.85 -28.17
N VAL A 54 4.79 2.35 -28.61
CA VAL A 54 6.01 1.54 -28.82
C VAL A 54 6.56 1.04 -27.48
N ALA A 55 6.66 1.91 -26.48
CA ALA A 55 7.10 1.53 -25.14
C ALA A 55 6.17 0.49 -24.52
N VAL A 56 4.85 0.72 -24.56
CA VAL A 56 3.85 -0.23 -24.05
C VAL A 56 3.93 -1.57 -24.79
N HIS A 57 4.06 -1.56 -26.11
CA HIS A 57 4.22 -2.78 -26.91
C HIS A 57 5.49 -3.57 -26.57
N GLY A 58 6.61 -2.87 -26.34
CA GLY A 58 7.87 -3.47 -25.92
C GLY A 58 7.75 -4.13 -24.55
N MET A 59 7.09 -3.47 -23.60
CA MET A 59 6.77 -4.06 -22.29
C MET A 59 5.86 -5.28 -22.43
N SER A 60 4.80 -5.22 -23.23
CA SER A 60 3.93 -6.39 -23.48
C SER A 60 4.72 -7.58 -24.02
N SER A 61 5.58 -7.33 -25.01
CA SER A 61 6.39 -8.37 -25.64
C SER A 61 7.45 -8.95 -24.69
N TRP A 62 7.95 -8.15 -23.75
CA TRP A 62 8.82 -8.62 -22.67
C TRP A 62 8.08 -9.52 -21.68
N LEU A 63 6.89 -9.10 -21.24
CA LEU A 63 6.04 -9.89 -20.34
C LEU A 63 5.66 -11.24 -20.95
N GLU A 64 5.26 -11.25 -22.23
CA GLU A 64 4.88 -12.46 -22.97
C GLU A 64 6.03 -13.48 -23.12
N ARG A 65 7.29 -13.01 -23.16
CA ARG A 65 8.46 -13.87 -23.36
C ARG A 65 9.16 -14.24 -22.06
N SER A 66 8.91 -13.51 -20.98
CA SER A 66 9.58 -13.76 -19.71
C SER A 66 9.00 -15.00 -19.03
N ALA A 67 9.75 -16.10 -19.10
CA ALA A 67 9.43 -17.35 -18.40
C ALA A 67 9.91 -17.37 -16.93
N LYS A 68 10.56 -16.30 -16.45
CA LYS A 68 11.11 -16.21 -15.09
C LYS A 68 10.24 -15.29 -14.22
N PRO A 69 10.25 -15.46 -12.89
CA PRO A 69 9.69 -14.48 -11.98
C PRO A 69 10.23 -13.08 -12.27
N THR A 70 9.32 -12.12 -12.49
CA THR A 70 9.70 -10.74 -12.82
C THR A 70 9.07 -9.71 -11.89
N THR A 71 9.67 -8.52 -11.92
CA THR A 71 9.18 -7.31 -11.24
C THR A 71 9.02 -6.20 -12.27
N LEU A 72 7.88 -5.51 -12.22
CA LEU A 72 7.59 -4.31 -13.00
C LEU A 72 7.34 -3.16 -12.03
N CYS A 73 8.19 -2.14 -12.08
CA CYS A 73 8.08 -0.92 -11.31
C CYS A 73 8.00 0.29 -12.24
N LEU A 74 6.92 1.05 -12.10
CA LEU A 74 6.59 2.20 -12.92
C LEU A 74 6.23 3.36 -11.99
N ASP A 75 6.95 4.48 -12.09
CA ASP A 75 6.71 5.66 -11.26
C ASP A 75 6.56 6.92 -12.10
N LYS A 76 5.53 7.73 -11.81
CA LYS A 76 5.24 9.02 -12.47
C LYS A 76 4.95 8.90 -13.98
N LEU A 77 4.23 7.86 -14.39
CA LEU A 77 3.93 7.58 -15.81
C LEU A 77 2.45 7.68 -16.14
N VAL A 78 2.15 8.17 -17.34
CA VAL A 78 0.79 8.24 -17.87
C VAL A 78 0.65 7.30 -19.05
N PHE A 79 -0.30 6.37 -18.93
CA PHE A 79 -0.66 5.45 -20.01
C PHE A 79 -1.70 6.11 -20.91
N GLN A 80 -1.22 6.67 -22.03
CA GLN A 80 -2.07 7.19 -23.10
C GLN A 80 -1.76 6.45 -24.39
N CYS A 81 -2.20 5.19 -24.44
CA CYS A 81 -2.00 4.30 -25.60
C CYS A 81 -3.33 3.94 -26.26
N ALA A 82 -3.26 3.50 -27.53
CA ALA A 82 -4.45 3.02 -28.24
C ALA A 82 -5.07 1.80 -27.54
N LEU A 83 -6.41 1.68 -27.56
CA LEU A 83 -7.14 0.59 -26.90
C LEU A 83 -6.59 -0.82 -27.22
N PRO A 84 -6.24 -1.17 -28.47
CA PRO A 84 -5.66 -2.50 -28.76
C PRO A 84 -4.29 -2.73 -28.11
N VAL A 85 -3.49 -1.67 -27.94
CA VAL A 85 -2.18 -1.72 -27.28
C VAL A 85 -2.37 -1.95 -25.78
N ALA A 86 -3.31 -1.21 -25.18
CA ALA A 86 -3.72 -1.38 -23.80
C ALA A 86 -4.23 -2.81 -23.52
N GLU A 87 -5.17 -3.31 -24.32
CA GLU A 87 -5.74 -4.66 -24.15
C GLU A 87 -4.68 -5.76 -24.25
N ARG A 88 -3.74 -5.63 -25.19
CA ARG A 88 -2.62 -6.57 -25.29
C ARG A 88 -1.72 -6.50 -24.06
N PHE A 89 -1.37 -5.30 -23.61
CA PHE A 89 -0.58 -5.15 -22.38
C PHE A 89 -1.30 -5.77 -21.19
N MET A 90 -2.62 -5.64 -21.12
CA MET A 90 -3.38 -6.25 -20.03
C MET A 90 -3.35 -7.77 -20.05
N ARG A 91 -3.52 -8.37 -21.23
CA ARG A 91 -3.38 -9.81 -21.41
C ARG A 91 -1.96 -10.27 -21.05
N ALA A 92 -0.96 -9.53 -21.49
CA ALA A 92 0.43 -9.82 -21.19
C ALA A 92 0.72 -9.76 -19.68
N LEU A 93 0.17 -8.78 -18.95
CA LEU A 93 0.27 -8.73 -17.49
C LEU A 93 -0.35 -9.99 -16.85
N GLN A 94 -1.57 -10.35 -17.25
CA GLN A 94 -2.31 -11.49 -16.68
C GLN A 94 -1.63 -12.84 -16.96
N GLU A 95 -1.05 -13.02 -18.14
CA GLU A 95 -0.39 -14.27 -18.55
C GLU A 95 1.10 -14.32 -18.14
N SER A 96 1.65 -13.24 -17.61
CA SER A 96 3.06 -13.15 -17.22
C SER A 96 3.40 -13.93 -15.95
N MET A 97 4.70 -14.08 -15.73
CA MET A 97 5.29 -14.61 -14.50
C MET A 97 5.62 -13.49 -13.49
N LEU A 98 4.93 -12.34 -13.54
CA LEU A 98 5.19 -11.26 -12.60
C LEU A 98 4.88 -11.73 -11.16
N THR A 99 5.79 -11.39 -10.27
CA THR A 99 5.65 -11.59 -8.82
C THR A 99 5.50 -10.27 -8.08
N SER A 100 5.89 -9.15 -8.71
CA SER A 100 5.75 -7.81 -8.17
C SER A 100 5.34 -6.83 -9.24
N ILE A 101 4.26 -6.08 -8.97
CA ILE A 101 3.81 -4.93 -9.76
C ILE A 101 3.78 -3.73 -8.83
N GLN A 102 4.53 -2.69 -9.18
CA GLN A 102 4.62 -1.45 -8.44
C GLN A 102 4.29 -0.31 -9.39
N LEU A 103 3.12 0.29 -9.22
CA LEU A 103 2.67 1.46 -9.95
C LEU A 103 2.56 2.60 -8.94
N HIS A 104 3.42 3.59 -9.07
CA HIS A 104 3.47 4.77 -8.20
C HIS A 104 3.17 6.02 -9.03
N HIS A 105 2.31 6.91 -8.54
CA HIS A 105 1.96 8.16 -9.25
C HIS A 105 1.54 7.94 -10.72
N CYS A 106 0.98 6.77 -11.04
CA CYS A 106 0.64 6.39 -12.41
C CYS A 106 -0.81 6.73 -12.73
N ARG A 107 -1.06 7.16 -13.97
CA ARG A 107 -2.43 7.43 -14.47
C ARG A 107 -2.74 6.48 -15.61
N HIS A 108 -3.81 5.69 -15.47
CA HIS A 108 -4.27 4.78 -16.51
C HIS A 108 -5.80 4.67 -16.53
N GLN A 109 -6.36 4.50 -17.73
CA GLN A 109 -7.79 4.14 -17.90
C GLN A 109 -7.98 2.62 -18.08
N MET A 110 -6.88 1.88 -18.07
CA MET A 110 -6.86 0.44 -18.33
C MET A 110 -7.37 -0.33 -17.11
N ALA A 111 -8.15 -1.38 -17.32
CA ALA A 111 -8.57 -2.31 -16.29
C ALA A 111 -7.42 -3.25 -15.96
N LEU A 112 -6.72 -3.03 -14.84
CA LEU A 112 -5.58 -3.85 -14.46
C LEU A 112 -5.96 -5.34 -14.31
N ALA A 113 -5.07 -6.24 -14.67
CA ALA A 113 -5.27 -7.68 -14.72
C ALA A 113 -3.99 -8.29 -14.16
N PHE A 114 -4.16 -9.07 -13.11
CA PHE A 114 -3.05 -9.53 -12.29
C PHE A 114 -2.79 -11.00 -12.58
N PRO A 115 -1.51 -11.41 -12.75
CA PRO A 115 -1.20 -12.82 -12.88
C PRO A 115 -1.40 -13.53 -11.54
N PRO A 116 -1.77 -14.82 -11.55
CA PRO A 116 -1.95 -15.58 -10.31
C PRO A 116 -0.65 -15.75 -9.50
N THR A 117 0.50 -15.55 -10.15
CA THR A 117 1.83 -15.56 -9.51
C THR A 117 2.15 -14.29 -8.73
N LEU A 118 1.29 -13.27 -8.78
CA LEU A 118 1.55 -11.97 -8.14
C LEU A 118 1.59 -12.12 -6.62
N VAL A 119 2.72 -11.71 -6.03
CA VAL A 119 2.96 -11.74 -4.58
C VAL A 119 2.87 -10.33 -3.98
N HIS A 120 3.30 -9.33 -4.75
CA HIS A 120 3.37 -7.94 -4.33
C HIS A 120 2.64 -7.04 -5.32
N LEU A 121 1.66 -6.28 -4.83
CA LEU A 121 0.95 -5.27 -5.61
C LEU A 121 1.03 -3.93 -4.88
N ALA A 122 1.60 -2.91 -5.52
CA ALA A 122 1.54 -1.53 -5.08
C ALA A 122 0.91 -0.67 -6.17
N LEU A 123 -0.12 0.09 -5.80
CA LEU A 123 -0.88 0.99 -6.66
C LEU A 123 -0.92 2.40 -6.05
N SER A 124 0.15 2.80 -5.36
CA SER A 124 0.19 4.02 -4.56
C SER A 124 0.07 5.29 -5.42
N ASP A 125 -0.80 6.21 -5.02
CA ASP A 125 -1.16 7.43 -5.78
C ASP A 125 -1.46 7.15 -7.27
N THR A 126 -2.11 6.01 -7.54
CA THR A 126 -2.59 5.71 -8.89
C THR A 126 -4.03 6.18 -9.06
N ARG A 127 -4.32 6.73 -10.25
CA ARG A 127 -5.70 6.99 -10.67
C ARG A 127 -6.10 5.91 -11.65
N SER A 128 -7.04 5.08 -11.23
CA SER A 128 -7.47 3.89 -11.94
C SER A 128 -8.98 3.93 -12.25
N SER A 129 -9.43 2.96 -13.04
CA SER A 129 -10.85 2.74 -13.36
C SER A 129 -11.55 1.90 -12.28
N ALA A 130 -12.88 2.00 -12.20
CA ALA A 130 -13.69 1.11 -11.34
C ALA A 130 -13.47 -0.38 -11.65
N GLU A 131 -13.15 -0.71 -12.91
CA GLU A 131 -12.78 -2.06 -13.31
C GLU A 131 -11.45 -2.50 -12.68
N SER A 132 -10.46 -1.61 -12.57
CA SER A 132 -9.20 -1.89 -11.87
C SER A 132 -9.42 -2.12 -10.38
N GLU A 133 -10.26 -1.32 -9.74
CA GLU A 133 -10.66 -1.54 -8.35
C GLU A 133 -11.29 -2.92 -8.17
N GLN A 134 -12.24 -3.30 -9.02
CA GLN A 134 -12.86 -4.62 -8.98
C GLN A 134 -11.84 -5.74 -9.18
N ARG A 135 -10.83 -5.54 -10.02
CA ARG A 135 -9.77 -6.53 -10.26
C ARG A 135 -8.87 -6.76 -9.04
N VAL A 136 -8.64 -5.71 -8.23
CA VAL A 136 -7.97 -5.87 -6.93
C VAL A 136 -8.83 -6.72 -5.99
N ILE A 137 -10.14 -6.46 -5.95
CA ILE A 137 -11.08 -7.25 -5.15
C ILE A 137 -11.12 -8.72 -5.61
N ASP A 138 -11.20 -8.96 -6.92
CA ASP A 138 -11.20 -10.30 -7.50
C ASP A 138 -9.91 -11.06 -7.14
N ALA A 139 -8.75 -10.39 -7.22
CA ALA A 139 -7.46 -10.99 -6.86
C ALA A 139 -7.33 -11.31 -5.36
N LEU A 140 -8.04 -10.60 -4.48
CA LEU A 140 -8.09 -10.94 -3.05
C LEU A 140 -9.03 -12.10 -2.75
N GLY A 141 -10.11 -12.24 -3.54
CA GLY A 141 -11.09 -13.30 -3.40
C GLY A 141 -10.73 -14.61 -4.10
N ASP A 142 -9.75 -14.59 -5.02
CA ASP A 142 -9.31 -15.78 -5.76
C ASP A 142 -8.48 -16.72 -4.87
N PRO A 143 -8.93 -17.97 -4.62
CA PRO A 143 -8.18 -18.95 -3.83
C PRO A 143 -6.82 -19.33 -4.43
N ALA A 144 -6.60 -19.10 -5.72
CA ALA A 144 -5.31 -19.35 -6.38
C ALA A 144 -4.30 -18.21 -6.18
N SER A 145 -4.76 -17.04 -5.72
CA SER A 145 -3.95 -15.85 -5.54
C SER A 145 -2.82 -16.06 -4.55
N GLN A 146 -1.61 -15.68 -4.96
CA GLN A 146 -0.41 -15.71 -4.11
C GLN A 146 -0.14 -14.35 -3.45
N LEU A 147 -1.07 -13.40 -3.50
CA LEU A 147 -0.84 -12.03 -3.07
C LEU A 147 -0.62 -11.95 -1.55
N ARG A 148 0.56 -11.45 -1.15
CA ARG A 148 0.97 -11.32 0.25
C ARG A 148 1.06 -9.87 0.71
N THR A 149 1.33 -8.94 -0.20
CA THR A 149 1.42 -7.51 0.14
C THR A 149 0.58 -6.69 -0.82
N LEU A 150 -0.25 -5.83 -0.26
CA LEU A 150 -1.07 -4.89 -1.01
C LEU A 150 -0.86 -3.48 -0.48
N ASP A 151 -0.36 -2.60 -1.34
CA ASP A 151 -0.23 -1.17 -1.08
C ASP A 151 -1.19 -0.39 -1.97
N LEU A 152 -2.19 0.21 -1.34
CA LEU A 152 -3.19 1.12 -1.90
C LEU A 152 -3.07 2.49 -1.22
N SER A 153 -1.90 2.88 -0.73
CA SER A 153 -1.71 4.19 -0.13
C SER A 153 -1.98 5.30 -1.14
N TRP A 154 -2.57 6.42 -0.72
CA TRP A 154 -3.00 7.52 -1.61
C TRP A 154 -3.96 7.10 -2.74
N TYR A 155 -4.51 5.88 -2.68
CA TYR A 155 -5.41 5.38 -3.70
C TYR A 155 -6.84 5.85 -3.40
N SER A 156 -7.38 6.67 -4.29
CA SER A 156 -8.72 7.23 -4.16
C SER A 156 -9.78 6.16 -4.45
N MET A 157 -10.27 5.49 -3.42
CA MET A 157 -11.33 4.49 -3.54
C MET A 157 -12.71 5.04 -3.18
N SER A 158 -13.76 4.52 -3.83
CA SER A 158 -15.13 4.77 -3.39
C SER A 158 -15.42 4.08 -2.04
N SER A 159 -16.40 4.59 -1.28
CA SER A 159 -16.83 3.94 -0.03
C SER A 159 -17.33 2.50 -0.25
N ARG A 160 -17.88 2.22 -1.44
CA ARG A 160 -18.30 0.87 -1.83
C ARG A 160 -17.10 -0.05 -2.00
N THR A 161 -16.07 0.42 -2.69
CA THR A 161 -14.82 -0.32 -2.93
C THR A 161 -14.13 -0.65 -1.61
N LEU A 162 -14.12 0.30 -0.67
CA LEU A 162 -13.58 0.08 0.66
C LEU A 162 -14.34 -1.01 1.44
N SER A 163 -15.68 -1.00 1.40
CA SER A 163 -16.48 -2.09 2.00
C SER A 163 -16.15 -3.44 1.37
N LEU A 164 -16.02 -3.51 0.04
CA LEU A 164 -15.67 -4.74 -0.67
C LEU A 164 -14.27 -5.23 -0.31
N LEU A 165 -13.31 -4.31 -0.19
CA LEU A 165 -11.95 -4.60 0.26
C LEU A 165 -11.97 -5.23 1.65
N ALA A 166 -12.64 -4.59 2.61
CA ALA A 166 -12.76 -5.09 3.98
C ALA A 166 -13.37 -6.50 4.05
N THR A 167 -14.38 -6.80 3.22
CA THR A 167 -15.01 -8.14 3.17
C THR A 167 -14.18 -9.20 2.45
N SER A 168 -13.23 -8.81 1.61
CA SER A 168 -12.42 -9.74 0.79
C SER A 168 -11.11 -10.14 1.46
N ILE A 169 -10.54 -9.27 2.31
CA ILE A 169 -9.28 -9.53 3.03
C ILE A 169 -9.31 -10.86 3.84
N PRO A 170 -10.40 -11.24 4.55
CA PRO A 170 -10.44 -12.50 5.30
C PRO A 170 -10.21 -13.76 4.45
N SER A 171 -10.59 -13.72 3.18
CA SER A 171 -10.40 -14.84 2.23
C SER A 171 -9.02 -14.82 1.56
N SER A 172 -8.23 -13.76 1.77
CA SER A 172 -6.94 -13.56 1.13
C SER A 172 -5.78 -14.17 1.93
N THR A 173 -4.60 -14.27 1.30
CA THR A 173 -3.36 -14.67 1.97
C THR A 173 -2.49 -13.47 2.38
N LEU A 174 -3.07 -12.26 2.42
CA LEU A 174 -2.35 -11.03 2.73
C LEU A 174 -1.71 -11.08 4.12
N ILE A 175 -0.47 -10.62 4.15
CA ILE A 175 0.35 -10.42 5.35
C ILE A 175 0.52 -8.92 5.61
N LEU A 176 0.61 -8.10 4.55
CA LEU A 176 0.75 -6.66 4.64
C LEU A 176 -0.34 -5.96 3.85
N LEU A 177 -0.97 -4.97 4.49
CA LEU A 177 -1.93 -4.06 3.85
C LEU A 177 -1.56 -2.60 4.17
N ASP A 178 -1.34 -1.79 3.14
CA ASP A 178 -1.25 -0.34 3.26
C ASP A 178 -2.44 0.32 2.57
N VAL A 179 -3.22 1.06 3.35
CA VAL A 179 -4.33 1.90 2.91
C VAL A 179 -4.22 3.29 3.56
N SER A 180 -2.99 3.77 3.74
CA SER A 180 -2.70 5.10 4.27
C SER A 180 -3.13 6.18 3.27
N TYR A 181 -3.54 7.36 3.75
CA TYR A 181 -3.96 8.47 2.88
C TYR A 181 -5.12 8.14 1.90
N THR A 182 -6.06 7.28 2.30
CA THR A 182 -7.24 6.93 1.47
C THR A 182 -8.55 7.48 2.03
N CYS A 183 -8.48 8.43 2.97
CA CYS A 183 -9.64 9.03 3.63
C CYS A 183 -10.63 8.00 4.21
N LEU A 184 -10.11 6.97 4.91
CA LEU A 184 -10.95 5.90 5.47
C LEU A 184 -12.03 6.44 6.44
N LEU A 185 -11.69 7.46 7.23
CA LEU A 185 -12.48 7.96 8.34
C LEU A 185 -12.82 6.82 9.33
N ASP A 186 -13.71 7.09 10.30
CA ASP A 186 -14.16 6.05 11.23
C ASP A 186 -14.91 4.91 10.55
N ARG A 187 -15.61 5.18 9.45
CA ARG A 187 -16.37 4.15 8.72
C ARG A 187 -15.46 3.08 8.13
N GLY A 188 -14.35 3.50 7.51
CA GLY A 188 -13.34 2.59 7.00
C GLY A 188 -12.60 1.84 8.10
N ALA A 189 -12.25 2.54 9.19
CA ALA A 189 -11.65 1.91 10.36
C ALA A 189 -12.55 0.82 10.95
N VAL A 190 -13.86 1.06 11.06
CA VAL A 190 -14.85 0.07 11.53
C VAL A 190 -14.96 -1.12 10.57
N ALA A 191 -14.98 -0.86 9.26
CA ALA A 191 -15.04 -1.93 8.26
C ALA A 191 -13.82 -2.85 8.37
N LEU A 192 -12.61 -2.28 8.45
CA LEU A 192 -11.38 -3.06 8.65
C LEU A 192 -11.34 -3.74 10.02
N ALA A 193 -11.75 -3.06 11.10
CA ALA A 193 -11.82 -3.65 12.44
C ALA A 193 -12.69 -4.93 12.46
N SER A 194 -13.80 -4.93 11.72
CA SER A 194 -14.65 -6.13 11.64
C SER A 194 -14.01 -7.31 10.92
N SER A 195 -13.04 -7.08 10.04
CA SER A 195 -12.37 -8.14 9.27
C SER A 195 -11.10 -8.66 9.96
N LEU A 196 -10.32 -7.79 10.61
CA LEU A 196 -9.01 -8.10 11.22
C LEU A 196 -8.93 -9.44 11.98
N PRO A 197 -9.90 -9.82 12.85
CA PRO A 197 -9.88 -11.09 13.58
C PRO A 197 -9.85 -12.35 12.70
N HIS A 198 -10.26 -12.20 11.44
CA HIS A 198 -10.41 -13.29 10.47
C HIS A 198 -9.33 -13.28 9.38
N THR A 199 -8.23 -12.55 9.59
CA THR A 199 -7.18 -12.34 8.57
C THR A 199 -5.84 -12.97 8.95
N CYS A 200 -4.99 -13.13 7.93
CA CYS A 200 -3.56 -13.47 8.10
C CYS A 200 -2.64 -12.24 8.23
N LEU A 201 -3.22 -11.04 8.35
CA LEU A 201 -2.46 -9.79 8.35
C LEU A 201 -1.53 -9.71 9.56
N GLN A 202 -0.29 -9.33 9.31
CA GLN A 202 0.75 -9.10 10.31
C GLN A 202 1.16 -7.63 10.37
N ASP A 203 1.00 -6.88 9.28
CA ASP A 203 1.41 -5.48 9.17
C ASP A 203 0.32 -4.66 8.48
N VAL A 204 -0.21 -3.64 9.16
CA VAL A 204 -1.33 -2.85 8.66
C VAL A 204 -1.03 -1.37 8.81
N HIS A 205 -1.07 -0.65 7.69
CA HIS A 205 -0.85 0.78 7.62
C HIS A 205 -2.15 1.53 7.32
N LEU A 206 -2.57 2.34 8.30
CA LEU A 206 -3.78 3.16 8.31
C LEU A 206 -3.46 4.65 8.53
N GLY A 207 -2.22 5.07 8.24
CA GLY A 207 -1.76 6.44 8.51
C GLY A 207 -2.56 7.48 7.74
N TYR A 208 -2.73 8.67 8.32
CA TYR A 208 -3.30 9.85 7.65
C TYR A 208 -4.67 9.60 6.98
N ASN A 209 -5.58 8.96 7.71
CA ASN A 209 -6.90 8.58 7.24
C ASN A 209 -8.06 9.31 7.93
N GLU A 210 -7.73 10.33 8.72
CA GLU A 210 -8.69 11.11 9.50
C GLU A 210 -9.56 10.26 10.45
N ILE A 211 -9.00 9.15 10.95
CA ILE A 211 -9.66 8.26 11.92
C ILE A 211 -9.74 8.96 13.28
N THR A 212 -10.92 9.02 13.89
CA THR A 212 -11.12 9.67 15.19
C THR A 212 -10.96 8.67 16.34
N ASN A 213 -11.20 9.13 17.56
CA ASN A 213 -11.23 8.26 18.74
C ASN A 213 -12.22 7.09 18.59
N VAL A 214 -13.34 7.29 17.89
CA VAL A 214 -14.35 6.24 17.67
C VAL A 214 -13.77 5.09 16.84
N GLY A 215 -13.17 5.40 15.69
CA GLY A 215 -12.50 4.38 14.87
C GLY A 215 -11.31 3.74 15.59
N GLY A 216 -10.56 4.52 16.37
CA GLY A 216 -9.47 4.03 17.21
C GLY A 216 -9.89 2.98 18.24
N GLU A 217 -10.98 3.24 18.97
CA GLU A 217 -11.53 2.31 19.97
C GLU A 217 -12.07 1.02 19.32
N MET A 218 -12.62 1.13 18.11
CA MET A 218 -13.08 -0.03 17.34
C MET A 218 -11.91 -0.89 16.86
N LEU A 219 -10.84 -0.27 16.35
CA LEU A 219 -9.59 -0.97 16.01
C LEU A 219 -8.97 -1.62 17.25
N ALA A 220 -8.94 -0.94 18.39
CA ALA A 220 -8.44 -1.51 19.64
C ALA A 220 -9.26 -2.72 20.11
N THR A 221 -10.58 -2.71 19.89
CA THR A 221 -11.46 -3.83 20.20
C THR A 221 -11.14 -5.03 19.31
N ALA A 222 -11.05 -4.82 17.99
CA ALA A 222 -10.70 -5.86 17.04
C ALA A 222 -9.29 -6.44 17.27
N LEU A 223 -8.33 -5.60 17.67
CA LEU A 223 -6.96 -6.01 17.93
C LEU A 223 -6.84 -7.04 19.08
N LYS A 224 -7.84 -7.15 19.96
CA LYS A 224 -7.90 -8.20 20.99
C LYS A 224 -8.03 -9.59 20.38
N ASP A 225 -8.75 -9.68 19.26
CA ASP A 225 -9.12 -10.94 18.60
C ASP A 225 -8.37 -11.15 17.28
N ALA A 226 -7.34 -10.33 17.00
CA ALA A 226 -6.48 -10.43 15.82
C ALA A 226 -5.09 -10.99 16.19
N PRO A 227 -4.93 -12.32 16.35
CA PRO A 227 -3.73 -12.94 16.92
C PRO A 227 -2.51 -12.89 16.00
N THR A 228 -2.72 -12.69 14.70
CA THR A 228 -1.69 -12.62 13.66
C THR A 228 -1.05 -11.24 13.54
N LEU A 229 -1.80 -10.18 13.86
CA LEU A 229 -1.38 -8.80 13.66
C LEU A 229 -0.22 -8.44 14.58
N ARG A 230 0.93 -8.03 14.04
CA ARG A 230 2.13 -7.67 14.82
C ARG A 230 2.44 -6.17 14.77
N LYS A 231 2.05 -5.48 13.71
CA LYS A 231 2.34 -4.07 13.51
C LYS A 231 1.10 -3.32 13.06
N LEU A 232 0.86 -2.18 13.68
CA LEU A 232 -0.27 -1.31 13.38
C LEU A 232 0.21 0.15 13.30
N HIS A 233 0.13 0.73 12.11
CA HIS A 233 0.55 2.09 11.84
C HIS A 233 -0.67 3.00 11.71
N LEU A 234 -0.80 3.97 12.62
CA LEU A 234 -1.96 4.86 12.75
C LEU A 234 -1.53 6.33 12.82
N GLN A 235 -0.31 6.65 12.42
CA GLN A 235 0.23 8.00 12.50
C GLN A 235 -0.60 9.01 11.70
N GLY A 236 -0.71 10.24 12.21
CA GLY A 236 -1.36 11.34 11.48
C GLY A 236 -2.89 11.27 11.42
N ASN A 237 -3.53 10.52 12.32
CA ASN A 237 -5.00 10.49 12.47
C ASN A 237 -5.46 11.47 13.57
N PHE A 238 -6.69 11.31 14.08
CA PHE A 238 -7.31 12.15 15.11
C PHE A 238 -7.81 11.30 16.29
N LEU A 239 -7.03 10.30 16.69
CA LEU A 239 -7.46 9.29 17.68
C LEU A 239 -7.76 9.86 19.07
N GLY A 240 -7.24 11.04 19.40
CA GLY A 240 -7.42 11.67 20.71
C GLY A 240 -6.93 10.81 21.89
N GLU A 241 -7.19 11.25 23.12
CA GLU A 241 -6.74 10.53 24.33
C GLU A 241 -7.34 9.12 24.40
N SER A 242 -8.66 8.97 24.18
CA SER A 242 -9.35 7.71 24.41
C SER A 242 -9.01 6.64 23.36
N GLY A 243 -8.93 7.01 22.08
CA GLY A 243 -8.53 6.10 21.00
C GLY A 243 -7.09 5.61 21.17
N MET A 244 -6.16 6.54 21.43
CA MET A 244 -4.76 6.17 21.71
C MET A 244 -4.65 5.30 22.97
N ALA A 245 -5.36 5.64 24.05
CA ALA A 245 -5.32 4.86 25.27
C ALA A 245 -5.87 3.45 25.08
N ALA A 246 -6.97 3.28 24.33
CA ALA A 246 -7.52 1.97 24.01
C ALA A 246 -6.51 1.10 23.25
N LEU A 247 -5.83 1.67 22.24
CA LEU A 247 -4.81 0.98 21.44
C LEU A 247 -3.58 0.60 22.26
N VAL A 248 -3.05 1.52 23.08
CA VAL A 248 -1.92 1.22 23.98
C VAL A 248 -2.28 0.13 24.98
N GLN A 249 -3.48 0.20 25.56
CA GLN A 249 -3.96 -0.80 26.51
C GLN A 249 -3.92 -2.20 25.89
N VAL A 250 -4.60 -2.41 24.76
CA VAL A 250 -4.65 -3.73 24.13
C VAL A 250 -3.28 -4.19 23.63
N ALA A 251 -2.49 -3.31 23.01
CA ALA A 251 -1.19 -3.67 22.45
C ALA A 251 -0.19 -4.11 23.53
N THR A 252 -0.32 -3.55 24.73
CA THR A 252 0.57 -3.85 25.85
C THR A 252 0.13 -5.06 26.66
N THR A 253 -1.19 -5.33 26.76
CA THR A 253 -1.72 -6.35 27.69
C THR A 253 -2.21 -7.64 27.05
N ARG A 254 -2.40 -7.69 25.73
CA ARG A 254 -2.91 -8.91 25.10
C ARG A 254 -1.84 -10.03 25.08
N PRO A 255 -2.21 -11.32 25.11
CA PRO A 255 -1.26 -12.43 25.17
C PRO A 255 -0.38 -12.55 23.93
N GLU A 256 -0.96 -12.41 22.75
CA GLU A 256 -0.24 -12.43 21.48
C GLU A 256 0.45 -11.06 21.27
N PRO A 257 1.78 -10.96 21.38
CA PRO A 257 2.42 -9.66 21.44
C PRO A 257 2.22 -8.86 20.14
N VAL A 258 1.79 -7.61 20.26
CA VAL A 258 2.03 -6.61 19.20
C VAL A 258 3.49 -6.21 19.31
N GLU A 259 4.19 -6.15 18.20
CA GLU A 259 5.59 -5.70 18.15
C GLU A 259 5.68 -4.19 18.03
N TRP A 260 4.79 -3.59 17.24
CA TRP A 260 4.86 -2.17 16.89
C TRP A 260 3.47 -1.52 16.80
N VAL A 261 3.29 -0.38 17.45
CA VAL A 261 2.15 0.51 17.21
C VAL A 261 2.64 1.92 17.02
N ASP A 262 2.36 2.52 15.86
CA ASP A 262 2.68 3.91 15.59
C ASP A 262 1.45 4.80 15.80
N LEU A 263 1.47 5.61 16.86
CA LEU A 263 0.42 6.57 17.22
C LEU A 263 0.90 8.02 17.10
N THR A 264 2.02 8.29 16.43
CA THR A 264 2.52 9.66 16.25
C THR A 264 1.53 10.55 15.48
N ASN A 265 1.58 11.86 15.68
CA ASN A 265 0.73 12.87 15.06
C ASN A 265 -0.79 12.63 15.23
N ASN A 266 -1.24 12.08 16.36
CA ASN A 266 -2.66 11.79 16.65
C ASN A 266 -3.35 12.77 17.61
N ASP A 267 -2.57 13.69 18.18
CA ASP A 267 -3.04 14.67 19.15
C ASP A 267 -2.64 16.07 18.71
N LYS A 268 -3.33 16.59 17.69
CA LYS A 268 -3.01 17.92 17.12
C LYS A 268 -3.39 19.08 18.05
N PHE A 269 -4.11 18.83 19.16
CA PHE A 269 -4.76 19.92 19.92
C PHE A 269 -4.67 19.83 21.46
N PHE A 270 -4.30 18.69 22.07
CA PHE A 270 -4.37 18.53 23.53
C PHE A 270 -3.13 17.88 24.17
N PHE A 271 -2.02 18.62 24.25
CA PHE A 271 -0.74 18.17 24.86
C PHE A 271 -0.86 17.35 26.18
N THR A 272 -1.83 17.65 27.05
CA THR A 272 -2.07 16.90 28.29
C THR A 272 -2.49 15.44 28.08
N ALA A 273 -3.20 15.14 26.99
CA ALA A 273 -3.63 13.79 26.66
C ALA A 273 -2.43 12.90 26.32
N LEU A 274 -1.52 13.40 25.47
CA LEU A 274 -0.28 12.71 25.13
C LEU A 274 0.58 12.34 26.36
N VAL A 275 0.68 13.24 27.35
CA VAL A 275 1.41 12.97 28.61
C VAL A 275 0.76 11.82 29.40
N ARG A 276 -0.57 11.76 29.45
CA ARG A 276 -1.31 10.69 30.15
C ARG A 276 -1.15 9.36 29.44
N VAL A 277 -1.23 9.34 28.10
CA VAL A 277 -1.02 8.13 27.30
C VAL A 277 0.40 7.61 27.46
N HIS A 278 1.42 8.48 27.47
CA HIS A 278 2.80 8.09 27.78
C HIS A 278 2.94 7.47 29.17
N ALA A 279 2.38 8.11 30.20
CA ALA A 279 2.42 7.59 31.56
C ALA A 279 1.75 6.22 31.67
N MET A 280 0.62 6.05 30.97
CA MET A 280 -0.09 4.77 30.89
C MET A 280 0.75 3.69 30.20
N TYR A 281 1.33 3.99 29.03
CA TYR A 281 2.20 3.06 28.30
C TYR A 281 3.35 2.58 29.18
N ARG A 282 4.07 3.49 29.85
CA ARG A 282 5.17 3.12 30.77
C ARG A 282 4.71 2.20 31.89
N ARG A 283 3.58 2.50 32.52
CA ARG A 283 3.00 1.68 33.60
C ARG A 283 2.64 0.28 33.10
N LEU A 284 1.92 0.19 31.98
CA LEU A 284 1.50 -1.09 31.42
C LEU A 284 2.69 -1.92 30.92
N SER A 285 3.65 -1.29 30.25
CA SER A 285 4.85 -1.98 29.75
C SER A 285 5.65 -2.61 30.89
N GLN A 286 5.79 -1.91 32.02
CA GLN A 286 6.41 -2.47 33.23
C GLN A 286 5.57 -3.58 33.86
N GLN A 287 4.27 -3.34 34.04
CA GLN A 287 3.38 -4.29 34.70
C GLN A 287 3.27 -5.63 33.95
N TYR A 288 3.24 -5.58 32.61
CA TYR A 288 3.06 -6.76 31.76
C TYR A 288 4.36 -7.26 31.11
N SER A 289 5.50 -6.63 31.41
CA SER A 289 6.79 -6.91 30.74
C SER A 289 6.68 -6.91 29.21
N SER A 290 5.87 -6.00 28.66
CA SER A 290 5.55 -5.98 27.24
C SER A 290 6.74 -5.51 26.42
N THR A 291 7.02 -6.22 25.33
CA THR A 291 8.05 -5.87 24.33
C THR A 291 7.50 -4.99 23.20
N CYS A 292 6.21 -4.63 23.25
CA CYS A 292 5.59 -3.78 22.24
C CYS A 292 6.23 -2.40 22.22
N VAL A 293 6.71 -1.98 21.05
CA VAL A 293 7.17 -0.61 20.82
C VAL A 293 5.97 0.23 20.42
N VAL A 294 5.58 1.16 21.30
CA VAL A 294 4.55 2.16 20.98
C VAL A 294 5.24 3.48 20.69
N LEU A 295 5.13 3.96 19.45
CA LEU A 295 5.56 5.30 19.09
C LEU A 295 4.46 6.31 19.41
N LEU A 296 4.85 7.35 20.12
CA LEU A 296 4.03 8.50 20.48
C LEU A 296 4.85 9.76 20.19
N ASP A 297 4.18 10.89 19.96
CA ASP A 297 4.88 12.16 19.74
C ASP A 297 5.75 12.54 20.93
N LYS A 298 6.86 13.24 20.69
CA LYS A 298 7.70 13.72 21.80
C LYS A 298 6.90 14.68 22.68
N CYS A 299 6.80 14.37 23.96
CA CYS A 299 6.38 15.35 24.96
C CYS A 299 7.55 16.29 25.24
N ASP A 300 7.72 17.34 24.45
CA ASP A 300 8.59 18.46 24.83
C ASP A 300 7.93 19.19 26.00
N LEU A 301 8.17 18.70 27.22
CA LEU A 301 7.87 19.46 28.43
C LEU A 301 8.68 20.75 28.36
N PRO A 302 8.08 21.94 28.55
CA PRO A 302 8.88 23.15 28.76
C PRO A 302 9.80 22.87 29.94
N GLN A 303 11.10 22.84 29.68
CA GLN A 303 12.10 22.76 30.74
C GLN A 303 11.88 24.00 31.61
N HIS A 304 11.35 23.79 32.81
CA HIS A 304 11.09 24.84 33.78
C HIS A 304 12.37 25.69 33.93
N ARG A 305 12.28 26.98 33.59
CA ARG A 305 13.22 28.01 34.03
C ARG A 305 12.88 28.45 35.44
#